data_AF-A0ABC8U2W8-F1
#
_entry.id   AF-A0ABC8U2W8-F1
#
_cell.length_a   1.000
_cell.length_b   1.000
_cell.length_c   1.000
_cell.angle_alpha   90.00
_cell.angle_beta   90.00
_cell.angle_gamma   90.00
#
_symmetry.space_group_name_H-M   'P 1'
#
loop_
_entity.id
_entity.type
_entity.pdbx_description
1 polymer ?
#
loop_
_entity_poly.entity_id
_entity_poly.type
_entity_poly.pdbx_seq_one_letter_code
_entity_poly.pdbx_strand_id
1 'polypeptide(L)'
;MLKNPAILLLDEATSALDSESEKLVQEALDRFMIGRTTLVIAHRLSTIQKADLVAVLQQGSVSEIGMHEELMRKGDNGVYAKLIRMQEMAHETALNNARKSSARPSSARNSVSSPIIARNSSYGRSPFSRRLSDFSTSDFSLSLDAAYPNYRHEKLAFKEQASSFWRLAKMNSPEWAYALVGSIGSIVCGSLSAFFAYVLSAVLSVYYNPNHGYMSREIAKYCYLLIGVSSAALIFNTLQHFFWDVVGENLTKRVREKMLAAIMKNEMAWFDQEENESSRIAARLALDANNVRSAIGDRISVIMQNSALMLVACTAGFVLQWRLALVLVAVFPVVVAATVLQVCFPTTKS
;
A
#
# COMPACT_ATOMS: atom_id res chain seq x y z
N MET A 1 -4.29 -30.21 16.63
CA MET A 1 -4.55 -30.79 17.96
C MET A 1 -3.38 -30.49 18.93
N LEU A 2 -3.03 -29.22 19.17
CA LEU A 2 -1.76 -28.85 19.84
C LEU A 2 -1.87 -28.20 21.23
N LYS A 3 -3.08 -27.85 21.73
CA LYS A 3 -3.22 -27.00 22.93
C LYS A 3 -4.05 -27.55 24.10
N ASN A 4 -4.60 -28.77 24.01
CA ASN A 4 -5.44 -29.42 25.04
C ASN A 4 -6.31 -28.44 25.90
N PRO A 5 -7.21 -27.65 25.28
CA PRO A 5 -7.93 -26.60 26.00
C PRO A 5 -8.99 -27.18 26.96
N ALA A 6 -9.18 -26.53 28.12
CA ALA A 6 -10.20 -26.91 29.11
C ALA A 6 -11.64 -26.47 28.71
N ILE A 7 -11.74 -25.44 27.88
CA ILE A 7 -12.99 -24.93 27.32
C ILE A 7 -12.90 -25.03 25.80
N LEU A 8 -13.92 -25.62 25.18
CA LEU A 8 -14.03 -25.80 23.74
C LEU A 8 -15.18 -24.94 23.19
N LEU A 9 -14.91 -24.15 22.16
CA LEU A 9 -15.91 -23.38 21.43
C LEU A 9 -16.01 -23.96 20.03
N LEU A 10 -17.19 -24.46 19.67
CA LEU A 10 -17.47 -25.03 18.35
C LEU A 10 -18.52 -24.16 17.67
N ASP A 11 -18.09 -23.34 16.71
CA ASP A 11 -18.97 -22.51 15.90
C ASP A 11 -19.20 -23.19 14.55
N GLU A 12 -20.38 -23.79 14.36
CA GLU A 12 -20.79 -24.47 13.12
C GLU A 12 -19.75 -25.46 12.55
N ALA A 13 -19.06 -26.20 13.43
CA ALA A 13 -17.89 -27.02 13.08
C ALA A 13 -18.13 -28.10 11.99
N THR A 14 -19.39 -28.42 11.68
CA THR A 14 -19.79 -29.42 10.68
C THR A 14 -20.55 -28.85 9.49
N SER A 15 -20.66 -27.52 9.32
CA SER A 15 -21.49 -26.91 8.27
C SER A 15 -20.94 -27.08 6.85
N ALA A 16 -19.61 -27.11 6.69
CA ALA A 16 -18.94 -27.23 5.39
C ALA A 16 -18.62 -28.68 4.96
N LEU A 17 -19.06 -29.68 5.73
CA LEU A 17 -18.75 -31.10 5.48
C LEU A 17 -19.90 -31.83 4.77
N ASP A 18 -19.54 -32.76 3.89
CA ASP A 18 -20.44 -33.74 3.29
C ASP A 18 -20.94 -34.75 4.34
N SER A 19 -22.07 -35.42 4.08
CA SER A 19 -22.76 -36.26 5.06
C SER A 19 -21.95 -37.49 5.53
N GLU A 20 -21.02 -38.02 4.73
CA GLU A 20 -20.16 -39.13 5.17
C GLU A 20 -19.03 -38.64 6.07
N SER A 21 -18.29 -37.60 5.65
CA SER A 21 -17.23 -37.00 6.46
C SER A 21 -17.76 -36.42 7.77
N GLU A 22 -18.97 -35.87 7.75
CA GLU A 22 -19.62 -35.34 8.94
C GLU A 22 -19.76 -36.38 10.06
N LYS A 23 -20.22 -37.59 9.73
CA LYS A 23 -20.44 -38.63 10.75
C LYS A 23 -19.13 -39.00 11.46
N LEU A 24 -18.04 -39.09 10.69
CA LEU A 24 -16.70 -39.38 11.21
C LEU A 24 -16.16 -38.24 12.07
N VAL A 25 -16.29 -36.99 11.60
CA VAL A 25 -15.84 -35.81 12.35
C VAL A 25 -16.69 -35.59 13.61
N GLN A 26 -17.99 -35.85 13.56
CA GLN A 26 -18.87 -35.78 14.73
C GLN A 26 -18.48 -36.82 15.79
N GLU A 27 -18.16 -38.05 15.40
CA GLU A 27 -17.69 -39.06 16.36
C GLU A 27 -16.36 -38.67 17.02
N ALA A 28 -15.45 -38.07 16.26
CA ALA A 28 -14.19 -37.55 16.81
C ALA A 28 -14.41 -36.36 17.75
N LEU A 29 -15.33 -35.44 17.41
CA LEU A 29 -15.72 -34.32 18.25
C LEU A 29 -16.39 -34.79 19.55
N ASP A 30 -17.33 -35.74 19.47
CA ASP A 30 -18.03 -36.31 20.63
C ASP A 30 -17.02 -36.90 21.64
N ARG A 31 -15.99 -37.63 21.17
CA ARG A 31 -14.92 -38.15 22.03
C ARG A 31 -14.05 -37.04 22.63
N PHE A 32 -13.85 -35.95 21.90
CA PHE A 32 -13.01 -34.84 22.34
C PHE A 32 -13.71 -33.94 23.38
N MET A 33 -15.04 -33.89 23.36
CA MET A 33 -15.87 -33.16 24.32
C MET A 33 -15.87 -33.79 25.71
N ILE A 34 -15.55 -35.09 25.84
CA ILE A 34 -15.55 -35.81 27.11
C ILE A 34 -14.56 -35.15 28.08
N GLY A 35 -15.06 -34.75 29.24
CA GLY A 35 -14.25 -34.13 30.31
C GLY A 35 -13.87 -32.67 30.06
N ARG A 36 -14.52 -31.99 29.11
CA ARG A 36 -14.31 -30.56 28.81
C ARG A 36 -15.63 -29.79 28.82
N THR A 37 -15.58 -28.53 29.22
CA THR A 37 -16.72 -27.62 29.04
C THR A 37 -16.79 -27.23 27.57
N THR A 38 -17.86 -27.60 26.87
CA THR A 38 -18.03 -27.32 25.44
C THR A 38 -19.24 -26.43 25.20
N LEU A 39 -19.01 -25.29 24.53
CA LEU A 39 -20.07 -24.45 23.99
C LEU A 39 -20.18 -24.74 22.48
N VAL A 40 -21.35 -25.19 22.03
CA VAL A 40 -21.59 -25.50 20.62
C VAL A 40 -22.67 -24.57 20.06
N ILE A 41 -22.35 -23.87 18.98
CA ILE A 41 -23.33 -23.18 18.13
C ILE A 41 -23.66 -24.15 17.00
N ALA A 42 -24.84 -24.76 17.07
CA ALA A 42 -25.25 -25.82 16.16
C ALA A 42 -26.42 -25.39 15.27
N HIS A 43 -26.29 -25.65 13.98
CA HIS A 43 -27.39 -25.62 13.01
C HIS A 43 -27.93 -27.03 12.71
N ARG A 44 -27.41 -28.09 13.34
CA ARG A 44 -27.79 -29.49 13.07
C ARG A 44 -28.50 -30.12 14.27
N LEU A 45 -29.66 -30.74 14.01
CA LEU A 45 -30.50 -31.35 15.04
C LEU A 45 -29.77 -32.45 15.84
N SER A 46 -28.96 -33.27 15.17
CA SER A 46 -28.19 -34.36 15.79
C SER A 46 -27.21 -33.87 16.86
N THR A 47 -26.62 -32.69 16.66
CA THR A 47 -25.70 -32.07 17.63
C THR A 47 -26.46 -31.43 18.79
N ILE A 48 -27.63 -30.83 18.51
CA ILE A 48 -28.47 -30.20 19.53
C ILE A 48 -29.12 -31.24 20.45
N GLN A 49 -29.57 -32.38 19.91
CA GLN A 49 -30.21 -33.46 20.69
C GLN A 49 -29.27 -34.10 21.71
N LYS A 50 -27.97 -34.19 21.41
CA LYS A 50 -26.96 -34.78 22.29
C LYS A 50 -26.44 -33.80 23.36
N ALA A 51 -26.85 -32.53 23.32
CA ALA A 51 -26.35 -31.53 24.26
C ALA A 51 -26.97 -31.71 25.65
N ASP A 52 -26.14 -31.57 26.69
CA ASP A 52 -26.58 -31.64 28.09
C ASP A 52 -27.54 -30.48 28.44
N LEU A 53 -27.31 -29.31 27.85
CA LEU A 53 -28.09 -28.11 28.04
C LEU A 53 -28.22 -27.35 26.73
N VAL A 54 -29.45 -26.96 26.38
CA VAL A 54 -29.74 -26.15 25.21
C VAL A 54 -30.23 -24.78 25.66
N ALA A 55 -29.58 -23.73 25.14
CA ALA A 55 -29.99 -22.34 25.33
C ALA A 55 -30.46 -21.76 24.00
N VAL A 56 -31.69 -21.28 23.94
CA VAL A 56 -32.28 -20.62 22.77
C VAL A 56 -32.14 -19.12 22.93
N LEU A 57 -31.52 -18.50 21.94
CA LEU A 57 -31.40 -17.05 21.88
C LEU A 57 -32.49 -16.46 20.97
N GLN A 58 -33.19 -15.44 21.46
CA GLN A 58 -34.14 -14.65 20.71
C GLN A 58 -33.85 -13.16 20.93
N GLN A 59 -33.61 -12.42 19.84
CA GLN A 59 -33.32 -10.98 19.87
C GLN A 59 -32.15 -10.58 20.79
N GLY A 60 -31.13 -11.45 20.92
CA GLY A 60 -29.94 -11.18 21.74
C GLY A 60 -30.10 -11.49 23.24
N SER A 61 -31.26 -12.00 23.67
CA SER A 61 -31.51 -12.48 25.02
C SER A 61 -31.78 -13.98 25.01
N VAL A 62 -31.47 -14.68 26.10
CA VAL A 62 -31.79 -16.11 26.22
C VAL A 62 -33.27 -16.25 26.57
N SER A 63 -34.07 -16.79 25.66
CA SER A 63 -35.52 -16.97 25.83
C SER A 63 -35.86 -18.26 26.56
N GLU A 64 -35.12 -19.33 26.29
CA GLU A 64 -35.33 -20.65 26.88
C GLU A 64 -34.00 -21.34 27.17
N ILE A 65 -33.92 -22.03 28.32
CA ILE A 65 -32.80 -22.87 28.71
C ILE A 65 -33.37 -24.17 29.27
N GLY A 66 -32.83 -25.31 28.87
CA GLY A 66 -33.22 -26.61 29.42
C GLY A 66 -32.66 -27.78 28.63
N MET A 67 -33.02 -29.00 29.04
CA MET A 67 -32.72 -30.20 28.26
C MET A 67 -33.60 -30.27 27.02
N HIS A 68 -33.13 -30.99 25.99
CA HIS A 68 -33.87 -31.20 24.74
C HIS A 68 -35.33 -31.63 24.98
N GLU A 69 -35.54 -32.64 25.84
CA GLU A 69 -36.86 -33.18 26.13
C GLU A 69 -37.78 -32.18 26.85
N GLU A 70 -37.24 -31.36 27.75
CA GLU A 70 -37.99 -30.37 28.50
C GLU A 70 -38.47 -29.23 27.60
N LEU A 71 -37.59 -28.79 26.68
CA LEU A 71 -37.91 -27.75 25.71
C LEU A 71 -38.88 -28.25 24.64
N MET A 72 -38.83 -29.53 24.27
CA MET A 72 -39.80 -30.15 23.36
C MET A 72 -41.19 -30.31 24.00
N ARG A 73 -41.28 -30.59 25.30
CA ARG A 73 -42.57 -30.74 26.01
C ARG A 73 -43.41 -29.46 26.02
N LYS A 74 -42.79 -28.29 25.86
CA LYS A 74 -43.48 -27.00 25.74
C LYS A 74 -44.31 -26.88 24.45
N GLY A 75 -44.12 -27.79 23.50
CA GLY A 75 -44.96 -27.91 22.30
C GLY A 75 -45.03 -26.62 21.49
N ASP A 76 -46.23 -26.27 21.02
CA ASP A 76 -46.44 -25.10 20.15
C ASP A 76 -46.18 -23.74 20.83
N ASN A 77 -46.09 -23.74 22.17
CA ASN A 77 -45.80 -22.55 22.96
C ASN A 77 -44.29 -22.30 23.17
N GLY A 78 -43.42 -23.26 22.80
CA GLY A 78 -41.97 -23.15 22.94
C GLY A 78 -41.28 -22.67 21.66
N VAL A 79 -40.36 -21.70 21.80
CA VAL A 79 -39.54 -21.20 20.69
C VAL A 79 -38.63 -22.31 20.15
N TYR A 80 -38.05 -23.12 21.04
CA TYR A 80 -37.21 -24.26 20.67
C TYR A 80 -37.95 -25.28 19.78
N ALA A 81 -39.10 -25.77 20.25
CA ALA A 81 -39.87 -26.81 19.56
C ALA A 81 -40.34 -26.36 18.17
N LYS A 82 -40.68 -25.07 18.01
CA LYS A 82 -41.02 -24.49 16.72
C LYS A 82 -39.84 -24.51 15.74
N LEU A 83 -38.64 -24.15 16.20
CA LEU A 83 -37.43 -24.16 15.37
C LEU A 83 -37.07 -25.58 14.90
N ILE A 84 -37.14 -26.56 15.80
CA ILE A 84 -36.86 -27.97 15.46
C ILE A 84 -37.81 -28.50 14.39
N ARG A 85 -39.12 -28.28 14.52
CA ARG A 85 -40.10 -28.73 13.51
C ARG A 85 -39.88 -28.07 12.16
N MET A 86 -39.55 -26.78 12.13
CA MET A 86 -39.22 -26.08 10.89
C MET A 86 -37.99 -26.71 10.22
N GLN A 87 -36.99 -27.11 11.01
CA GLN A 87 -35.79 -27.75 10.52
C GLN A 87 -36.04 -29.19 10.02
N GLU A 88 -36.84 -29.98 10.73
CA GLU A 88 -37.24 -31.33 10.29
C GLU A 88 -37.99 -31.29 8.95
N MET A 89 -38.97 -30.39 8.81
CA MET A 89 -39.69 -30.19 7.55
C MET A 89 -38.76 -29.79 6.40
N ALA A 90 -37.79 -28.92 6.66
CA ALA A 90 -36.78 -28.51 5.67
C ALA A 90 -35.85 -29.67 5.28
N HIS A 91 -35.47 -30.52 6.23
CA HIS A 91 -34.62 -31.68 5.97
C HIS A 91 -35.36 -32.78 5.19
N GLU A 92 -36.61 -33.08 5.54
CA GLU A 92 -37.45 -34.05 4.83
C GLU A 92 -37.72 -33.62 3.37
N THR A 93 -38.00 -32.33 3.15
CA THR A 93 -38.20 -31.81 1.80
C THR A 93 -36.91 -31.86 0.96
N ALA A 94 -35.75 -31.57 1.56
CA ALA A 94 -34.45 -31.70 0.89
C ALA A 94 -34.15 -33.16 0.51
N LEU A 95 -34.37 -34.11 1.42
CA LEU A 95 -34.18 -35.55 1.17
C LEU A 95 -35.12 -36.08 0.09
N ASN A 96 -36.40 -35.67 0.10
CA ASN A 96 -37.36 -36.07 -0.92
C ASN A 96 -37.00 -35.53 -2.31
N ASN A 97 -36.48 -34.30 -2.38
CA ASN A 97 -36.00 -33.72 -3.64
C ASN A 97 -34.73 -34.43 -4.15
N ALA A 98 -33.80 -34.78 -3.26
CA ALA A 98 -32.60 -35.55 -3.62
C ALA A 98 -32.92 -36.98 -4.10
N ARG A 99 -33.91 -37.64 -3.48
CA ARG A 99 -34.39 -38.96 -3.94
C ARG A 99 -35.07 -38.87 -5.31
N LYS A 100 -35.89 -37.84 -5.56
CA LYS A 100 -36.52 -37.60 -6.87
C LYS A 100 -35.51 -37.27 -7.97
N SER A 101 -34.40 -36.60 -7.67
CA SER A 101 -33.34 -36.33 -8.64
C SER A 101 -32.47 -37.56 -8.96
N SER A 102 -32.31 -38.49 -8.00
CA SER A 102 -31.60 -39.76 -8.21
C SER A 102 -32.40 -40.83 -9.00
N ALA A 103 -33.72 -40.66 -9.13
CA ALA A 103 -34.62 -41.62 -9.79
C ALA A 103 -34.83 -41.37 -11.30
N ARG A 104 -34.03 -40.50 -11.94
CA ARG A 104 -34.16 -40.25 -13.38
C ARG A 104 -33.43 -41.33 -14.17
N PRO A 105 -34.11 -42.19 -14.94
CA PRO A 105 -33.45 -43.14 -15.83
C PRO A 105 -32.68 -42.35 -16.88
N SER A 106 -31.43 -42.73 -17.11
CA SER A 106 -30.59 -42.28 -18.21
C SER A 106 -31.18 -42.77 -19.55
N SER A 107 -32.15 -42.03 -20.06
CA SER A 107 -32.77 -42.30 -21.37
C SER A 107 -32.94 -41.01 -22.18
N ALA A 108 -32.28 -41.02 -23.35
CA ALA A 108 -32.42 -40.14 -24.53
C ALA A 108 -32.01 -38.66 -24.37
N ARG A 109 -30.84 -38.27 -24.91
CA ARG A 109 -30.52 -37.86 -26.31
C ARG A 109 -30.93 -36.42 -26.67
N ASN A 110 -29.90 -35.65 -27.01
CA ASN A 110 -29.83 -34.45 -27.85
C ASN A 110 -30.68 -33.22 -27.47
N SER A 111 -30.03 -32.17 -26.96
CA SER A 111 -29.98 -30.85 -27.63
C SER A 111 -29.20 -29.80 -26.81
N VAL A 112 -28.22 -29.21 -27.51
CA VAL A 112 -27.59 -27.89 -27.39
C VAL A 112 -27.13 -27.36 -26.02
N SER A 113 -25.82 -27.10 -25.97
CA SER A 113 -25.06 -26.30 -25.02
C SER A 113 -25.77 -25.01 -24.57
N SER A 114 -25.84 -24.80 -23.26
CA SER A 114 -26.00 -23.49 -22.63
C SER A 114 -25.36 -23.53 -21.24
N PRO A 115 -24.57 -22.52 -20.85
CA PRO A 115 -23.91 -22.50 -19.55
C PRO A 115 -24.95 -22.24 -18.45
N ILE A 116 -24.94 -23.07 -17.42
CA ILE A 116 -25.82 -22.95 -16.25
C ILE A 116 -25.28 -21.79 -15.40
N ILE A 117 -25.90 -20.63 -15.56
CA ILE A 117 -25.90 -19.56 -14.55
C ILE A 117 -26.80 -20.04 -13.41
N ALA A 118 -26.19 -20.43 -12.29
CA ALA A 118 -26.91 -20.69 -11.05
C ALA A 118 -27.51 -19.38 -10.52
N ARG A 119 -28.77 -19.14 -10.87
CA ARG A 119 -29.64 -18.19 -10.17
C ARG A 119 -30.04 -18.80 -8.83
N ASN A 120 -29.32 -18.44 -7.77
CA ASN A 120 -29.86 -18.57 -6.42
C ASN A 120 -30.67 -17.32 -6.09
N SER A 121 -31.99 -17.47 -6.13
CA SER A 121 -32.95 -16.53 -5.61
C SER A 121 -33.08 -16.71 -4.09
N SER A 122 -32.67 -15.72 -3.30
CA SER A 122 -33.22 -15.48 -1.97
C SER A 122 -33.24 -13.98 -1.70
N TYR A 123 -34.38 -13.37 -1.99
CA TYR A 123 -34.71 -12.02 -1.55
C TYR A 123 -34.95 -12.01 -0.03
N GLY A 124 -34.20 -11.16 0.67
CA GLY A 124 -34.80 -10.18 1.58
C GLY A 124 -34.82 -10.51 3.08
N ARG A 125 -33.80 -10.05 3.81
CA ARG A 125 -33.99 -9.19 5.00
C ARG A 125 -32.71 -8.42 5.38
N SER A 126 -32.70 -7.12 5.10
CA SER A 126 -31.99 -6.06 5.84
C SER A 126 -33.05 -5.26 6.63
N PRO A 127 -32.76 -4.26 7.50
CA PRO A 127 -31.50 -3.54 7.76
C PRO A 127 -31.23 -3.18 9.26
N PHE A 128 -29.97 -3.10 9.70
CA PHE A 128 -29.42 -1.98 10.50
C PHE A 128 -27.99 -2.26 11.00
N SER A 129 -27.07 -1.42 10.50
CA SER A 129 -25.89 -0.84 11.13
C SER A 129 -25.16 -1.52 12.31
N ARG A 130 -23.86 -1.73 12.10
CA ARG A 130 -22.69 -1.40 12.95
C ARG A 130 -21.51 -2.25 12.45
N ARG A 131 -20.31 -1.80 12.09
CA ARG A 131 -19.60 -0.50 12.07
C ARG A 131 -18.52 -0.67 11.00
N LEU A 132 -18.50 0.19 9.98
CA LEU A 132 -17.35 0.40 9.09
C LEU A 132 -16.73 1.73 9.49
N SER A 133 -15.88 1.70 10.49
CA SER A 133 -15.01 2.81 10.87
C SER A 133 -13.96 2.25 11.82
N ASP A 134 -12.88 1.74 11.23
CA ASP A 134 -11.50 1.79 11.75
C ASP A 134 -10.60 1.10 10.71
N PHE A 135 -10.53 1.69 9.51
CA PHE A 135 -9.39 1.46 8.62
C PHE A 135 -8.54 2.73 8.69
N SER A 136 -7.82 2.88 9.79
CA SER A 136 -6.85 3.97 9.95
C SER A 136 -5.67 3.67 9.03
N THR A 137 -5.53 4.47 7.98
CA THR A 137 -4.41 4.42 7.03
C THR A 137 -3.13 5.06 7.58
N SER A 138 -3.09 5.36 8.89
CA SER A 138 -1.99 6.07 9.55
C SER A 138 -0.86 5.18 10.07
N ASP A 139 -1.11 3.88 10.31
CA ASP A 139 -0.17 3.05 11.11
C ASP A 139 0.68 2.07 10.27
N PHE A 140 0.49 2.04 8.95
CA PHE A 140 1.25 1.13 8.06
C PHE A 140 2.62 1.66 7.65
N SER A 141 2.99 2.89 8.05
CA SER A 141 4.27 3.51 7.66
C SER A 141 5.44 3.15 8.59
N LEU A 142 5.21 2.48 9.73
CA LEU A 142 6.23 2.35 10.78
C LEU A 142 6.71 0.91 11.07
N SER A 143 6.22 -0.11 10.37
CA SER A 143 6.58 -1.52 10.65
C SER A 143 7.16 -2.30 9.46
N LEU A 144 7.21 -1.72 8.26
CA LEU A 144 7.61 -2.47 7.06
C LEU A 144 9.13 -2.54 6.86
N ASP A 145 9.90 -1.56 7.36
CA ASP A 145 11.37 -1.58 7.29
C ASP A 145 12.00 -2.67 8.19
N ALA A 146 11.26 -3.21 9.16
CA ALA A 146 11.77 -4.19 10.12
C ALA A 146 11.50 -5.66 9.74
N ALA A 147 10.56 -5.95 8.82
CA ALA A 147 10.07 -7.31 8.60
C ALA A 147 10.69 -8.06 7.40
N TYR A 148 11.35 -7.39 6.45
CA TYR A 148 11.85 -8.05 5.23
C TYR A 148 13.22 -7.53 4.76
N PRO A 149 14.34 -8.00 5.35
CA PRO A 149 15.69 -7.60 4.94
C PRO A 149 16.11 -8.12 3.55
N ASN A 150 15.32 -9.00 2.92
CA ASN A 150 15.64 -9.67 1.65
C ASN A 150 14.82 -9.15 0.46
N TYR A 151 14.61 -7.84 0.36
CA TYR A 151 14.16 -7.24 -0.90
C TYR A 151 15.35 -7.23 -1.88
N ARG A 152 15.63 -8.37 -2.52
CA ARG A 152 16.66 -8.49 -3.55
C ARG A 152 16.16 -7.75 -4.79
N HIS A 153 16.49 -6.47 -4.89
CA HIS A 153 16.47 -5.77 -6.17
C HIS A 153 17.37 -6.53 -7.13
N GLU A 154 16.77 -7.26 -8.07
CA GLU A 154 17.48 -7.69 -9.26
C GLU A 154 17.89 -6.40 -9.98
N LYS A 155 19.17 -6.03 -9.86
CA LYS A 155 19.73 -4.84 -10.48
C LYS A 155 19.73 -5.08 -11.99
N LEU A 156 18.63 -4.71 -12.65
CA LEU A 156 18.54 -4.68 -14.11
C LEU A 156 19.68 -3.82 -14.66
N ALA A 157 20.25 -4.23 -15.80
CA ALA A 157 21.40 -3.58 -16.40
C ALA A 157 21.11 -2.07 -16.62
N PHE A 158 22.11 -1.21 -16.41
CA PHE A 158 22.00 0.27 -16.48
C PHE A 158 21.27 0.77 -17.74
N LYS A 159 21.42 0.08 -18.88
CA LYS A 159 20.75 0.39 -20.14
C LYS A 159 19.23 0.14 -20.11
N GLU A 160 18.78 -0.95 -19.50
CA GLU A 160 17.35 -1.24 -19.30
C GLU A 160 16.72 -0.29 -18.29
N GLN A 161 17.46 0.04 -17.24
CA GLN A 161 17.05 1.02 -16.24
C GLN A 161 16.90 2.42 -16.85
N ALA A 162 17.85 2.88 -17.68
CA ALA A 162 17.77 4.16 -18.40
C ALA A 162 16.61 4.21 -19.41
N SER A 163 16.36 3.13 -20.16
CA SER A 163 15.21 3.05 -21.06
C SER A 163 13.87 3.07 -20.30
N SER A 164 13.84 2.49 -19.09
CA SER A 164 12.68 2.51 -18.19
C SER A 164 12.43 3.90 -17.61
N PHE A 165 13.49 4.63 -17.22
CA PHE A 165 13.40 6.03 -16.79
C PHE A 165 12.88 6.94 -17.90
N TRP A 166 13.39 6.79 -19.12
CA TRP A 166 12.92 7.58 -20.26
C TRP A 166 11.46 7.26 -20.60
N ARG A 167 11.05 6.00 -20.47
CA ARG A 167 9.66 5.58 -20.64
C ARG A 167 8.75 6.18 -19.56
N LEU A 168 9.20 6.22 -18.31
CA LEU A 168 8.48 6.87 -17.20
C LEU A 168 8.38 8.38 -17.40
N ALA A 169 9.46 9.05 -17.82
CA ALA A 169 9.45 10.46 -18.16
C ALA A 169 8.50 10.75 -19.34
N LYS A 170 8.46 9.86 -20.34
CA LYS A 170 7.52 9.96 -21.47
C LYS A 170 6.06 9.78 -21.05
N MET A 171 5.77 9.06 -19.96
CA MET A 171 4.41 8.97 -19.41
C MET A 171 3.91 10.30 -18.82
N ASN A 172 4.81 11.24 -18.56
CA ASN A 172 4.51 12.59 -18.10
C ASN A 172 4.20 13.58 -19.25
N SER A 173 4.11 13.10 -20.50
CA SER A 173 3.96 13.96 -21.68
C SER A 173 2.83 15.00 -21.67
N PRO A 174 1.66 14.80 -21.04
CA PRO A 174 0.61 15.84 -21.08
C PRO A 174 0.81 16.96 -20.05
N GLU A 175 1.79 16.86 -19.15
CA GLU A 175 2.10 17.90 -18.14
C GLU A 175 3.48 18.51 -18.36
N TRP A 176 4.01 18.35 -19.58
CA TRP A 176 5.33 18.85 -19.97
C TRP A 176 5.50 20.37 -19.73
N ALA A 177 4.42 21.14 -19.81
CA ALA A 177 4.44 22.58 -19.54
C ALA A 177 4.84 22.87 -18.08
N TYR A 178 4.29 22.15 -17.11
CA TYR A 178 4.63 22.33 -15.69
C TYR A 178 6.09 21.91 -15.41
N ALA A 179 6.54 20.82 -16.03
CA ALA A 179 7.93 20.39 -15.95
C ALA A 179 8.89 21.42 -16.57
N LEU A 180 8.49 22.09 -17.65
CA LEU A 180 9.28 23.14 -18.29
C LEU A 180 9.38 24.38 -17.39
N VAL A 181 8.26 24.83 -16.83
CA VAL A 181 8.24 25.96 -15.88
C VAL A 181 9.09 25.64 -14.63
N GLY A 182 8.96 24.44 -14.07
CA GLY A 182 9.80 23.98 -12.97
C GLY A 182 11.29 23.91 -13.33
N SER A 183 11.61 23.51 -14.57
CA SER A 183 12.99 23.49 -15.08
C SER A 183 13.59 24.89 -15.19
N ILE A 184 12.83 25.87 -15.70
CA ILE A 184 13.26 27.28 -15.74
C ILE A 184 13.52 27.79 -14.32
N GLY A 185 12.61 27.50 -13.38
CA GLY A 185 12.80 27.84 -11.96
C GLY A 185 14.07 27.24 -11.37
N SER A 186 14.37 25.97 -11.70
CA SER A 186 15.58 25.25 -11.29
C SER A 186 16.87 25.90 -11.79
N ILE A 187 16.87 26.31 -13.06
CA ILE A 187 18.03 26.98 -13.67
C ILE A 187 18.25 28.36 -13.04
N VAL A 188 17.18 29.13 -12.83
CA VAL A 188 17.25 30.46 -12.20
C VAL A 188 17.74 30.34 -10.76
N CYS A 189 17.22 29.38 -9.99
CA CYS A 189 17.63 29.16 -8.61
C CYS A 189 19.12 28.76 -8.51
N GLY A 190 19.59 27.85 -9.37
CA GLY A 190 21.00 27.47 -9.45
C GLY A 190 21.91 28.66 -9.83
N SER A 191 21.44 29.52 -10.74
CA SER A 191 22.16 30.73 -11.16
C SER A 191 22.23 31.77 -10.04
N LEU A 192 21.15 31.96 -9.27
CA LEU A 192 21.10 32.87 -8.12
C LEU A 192 22.07 32.44 -7.01
N SER A 193 22.25 31.13 -6.80
CA SER A 193 23.24 30.60 -5.86
C SER A 193 24.68 30.96 -6.27
N ALA A 194 25.02 30.83 -7.56
CA ALA A 194 26.32 31.27 -8.08
C ALA A 194 26.51 32.79 -7.94
N PHE A 195 25.46 33.55 -8.24
CA PHE A 195 25.47 35.01 -8.12
C PHE A 195 25.68 35.47 -6.68
N PHE A 196 25.07 34.79 -5.70
CA PHE A 196 25.30 35.04 -4.28
C PHE A 196 26.79 34.90 -3.90
N ALA A 197 27.44 33.82 -4.34
CA ALA A 197 28.87 33.62 -4.09
C ALA A 197 29.74 34.73 -4.72
N TYR A 198 29.39 35.17 -5.93
CA TYR A 198 30.07 36.29 -6.59
C TYR A 198 29.92 37.60 -5.82
N VAL A 199 28.70 37.94 -5.39
CA VAL A 199 28.44 39.16 -4.61
C VAL A 199 29.20 39.13 -3.28
N LEU A 200 29.26 37.98 -2.61
CA LEU A 200 30.03 37.80 -1.39
C LEU A 200 31.54 38.04 -1.62
N SER A 201 32.08 37.55 -2.74
CA SER A 201 33.47 37.81 -3.14
C SER A 201 33.72 39.30 -3.41
N ALA A 202 32.76 40.00 -4.03
CA ALA A 202 32.87 41.44 -4.28
C ALA A 202 32.86 42.25 -2.98
N VAL A 203 32.00 41.89 -2.02
CA VAL A 203 31.97 42.49 -0.67
C VAL A 203 33.32 42.31 0.03
N LEU A 204 33.89 41.10 -0.02
CA LEU A 204 35.20 40.82 0.55
C LEU A 204 36.30 41.66 -0.10
N SER A 205 36.28 41.83 -1.42
CA SER A 205 37.24 42.70 -2.12
C SER A 205 37.14 44.16 -1.70
N VAL A 206 35.93 44.67 -1.43
CA VAL A 206 35.73 46.04 -0.99
C VAL A 206 36.25 46.27 0.43
N TYR A 207 36.15 45.26 1.30
CA TYR A 207 36.63 45.32 2.69
C TYR A 207 38.14 45.60 2.81
N TYR A 208 38.94 45.18 1.83
CA TYR A 208 40.39 45.42 1.82
C TYR A 208 40.79 46.86 1.41
N ASN A 209 39.84 47.74 1.08
CA ASN A 209 40.17 49.14 0.76
C ASN A 209 40.44 49.97 2.03
N PRO A 210 41.50 50.80 2.07
CA PRO A 210 41.90 51.57 3.25
C PRO A 210 40.94 52.71 3.64
N ASN A 211 40.02 53.11 2.75
CA ASN A 211 39.10 54.23 2.98
C ASN A 211 37.80 53.81 3.69
N HIS A 212 37.71 54.07 4.99
CA HIS A 212 36.58 53.64 5.84
C HIS A 212 35.20 54.18 5.38
N GLY A 213 35.12 55.45 4.97
CA GLY A 213 33.85 56.05 4.54
C GLY A 213 33.32 55.53 3.19
N TYR A 214 34.22 55.19 2.28
CA TYR A 214 33.86 54.58 0.98
C TYR A 214 33.42 53.12 1.17
N MET A 215 34.13 52.38 2.03
CA MET A 215 33.84 50.99 2.37
C MET A 215 32.41 50.81 2.89
N SER A 216 31.98 51.59 3.89
CA SER A 216 30.64 51.45 4.48
C SER A 216 29.50 51.74 3.49
N ARG A 217 29.69 52.71 2.58
CA ARG A 217 28.69 53.04 1.56
C ARG A 217 28.57 51.95 0.48
N GLU A 218 29.70 51.38 0.07
CA GLU A 218 29.71 50.36 -0.97
C GLU A 218 29.21 49.00 -0.46
N ILE A 219 29.58 48.63 0.78
CA ILE A 219 29.03 47.44 1.46
C ILE A 219 27.51 47.56 1.63
N ALA A 220 26.99 48.74 1.99
CA ALA A 220 25.55 48.94 2.11
C ALA A 220 24.79 48.65 0.80
N LYS A 221 25.33 49.04 -0.35
CA LYS A 221 24.74 48.72 -1.67
C LYS A 221 24.70 47.21 -1.92
N TYR A 222 25.79 46.51 -1.63
CA TYR A 222 25.83 45.05 -1.76
C TYR A 222 24.89 44.34 -0.79
N CYS A 223 24.71 44.85 0.43
CA CYS A 223 23.72 44.32 1.38
C CYS A 223 22.29 44.42 0.83
N TYR A 224 21.90 45.56 0.23
CA TYR A 224 20.58 45.68 -0.40
C TYR A 224 20.43 44.75 -1.61
N LEU A 225 21.49 44.56 -2.40
CA LEU A 225 21.51 43.63 -3.52
C LEU A 225 21.35 42.17 -3.02
N LEU A 226 22.03 41.78 -1.95
CA LEU A 226 21.90 40.46 -1.33
C LEU A 226 20.48 40.20 -0.81
N ILE A 227 19.84 41.20 -0.20
CA ILE A 227 18.44 41.09 0.25
C ILE A 227 17.52 40.84 -0.96
N GLY A 228 17.72 41.58 -2.07
CA GLY A 228 16.94 41.40 -3.30
C GLY A 228 17.15 40.04 -3.96
N VAL A 229 18.39 39.53 -4.00
CA VAL A 229 18.71 38.19 -4.53
C VAL A 229 18.10 37.10 -3.65
N SER A 230 18.15 37.26 -2.33
CA SER A 230 17.61 36.27 -1.38
C SER A 230 16.09 36.19 -1.46
N SER A 231 15.40 37.34 -1.57
CA SER A 231 13.94 37.34 -1.73
C SER A 231 13.53 36.74 -3.08
N ALA A 232 14.23 37.06 -4.16
CA ALA A 232 14.01 36.42 -5.46
C ALA A 232 14.27 34.91 -5.40
N ALA A 233 15.35 34.48 -4.76
CA ALA A 233 15.68 33.06 -4.62
C ALA A 233 14.58 32.29 -3.87
N LEU A 234 14.00 32.86 -2.82
CA LEU A 234 12.87 32.25 -2.11
C LEU A 234 11.64 32.07 -3.01
N ILE A 235 11.31 33.08 -3.81
CA ILE A 235 10.17 33.02 -4.74
C ILE A 235 10.40 31.95 -5.81
N PHE A 236 11.57 31.95 -6.46
CA PHE A 236 11.87 30.97 -7.50
C PHE A 236 12.03 29.54 -6.96
N ASN A 237 12.58 29.38 -5.76
CA ASN A 237 12.72 28.07 -5.11
C ASN A 237 11.36 27.47 -4.76
N THR A 238 10.45 28.28 -4.21
CA THR A 238 9.08 27.83 -3.90
C THR A 238 8.29 27.48 -5.16
N LEU A 239 8.37 28.31 -6.21
CA LEU A 239 7.75 28.02 -7.51
C LEU A 239 8.31 26.75 -8.14
N GLN A 240 9.64 26.58 -8.15
CA GLN A 240 10.30 25.39 -8.67
C GLN A 240 9.77 24.11 -8.01
N HIS A 241 9.82 24.04 -6.68
CA HIS A 241 9.35 22.85 -5.95
C HIS A 241 7.87 22.61 -6.16
N PHE A 242 7.05 23.66 -6.11
CA PHE A 242 5.61 23.53 -6.36
C PHE A 242 5.30 22.88 -7.73
N PHE A 243 5.93 23.34 -8.80
CA PHE A 243 5.69 22.77 -10.13
C PHE A 243 6.23 21.34 -10.27
N TRP A 244 7.40 21.04 -9.69
CA TRP A 244 7.95 19.68 -9.70
C TRP A 244 7.14 18.70 -8.83
N ASP A 245 6.59 19.16 -7.72
CA ASP A 245 5.72 18.39 -6.83
C ASP A 245 4.40 18.04 -7.53
N VAL A 246 3.77 19.01 -8.21
CA VAL A 246 2.56 18.79 -9.00
C VAL A 246 2.79 17.73 -10.08
N VAL A 247 3.91 17.83 -10.81
CA VAL A 247 4.31 16.84 -11.81
C VAL A 247 4.52 15.46 -11.17
N GLY A 248 5.19 15.40 -10.02
CA GLY A 248 5.45 14.15 -9.30
C GLY A 248 4.15 13.47 -8.85
N GLU A 249 3.21 14.23 -8.28
CA GLU A 249 1.93 13.70 -7.79
C GLU A 249 1.04 13.19 -8.92
N ASN A 250 0.92 13.94 -10.01
CA ASN A 250 0.14 13.50 -11.15
C ASN A 250 0.73 12.26 -11.84
N LEU A 251 2.06 12.16 -11.91
CA LEU A 251 2.72 10.95 -12.39
C LEU A 251 2.43 9.76 -11.47
N THR A 252 2.52 9.97 -10.15
CA THR A 252 2.23 8.94 -9.14
C THR A 252 0.81 8.39 -9.29
N LYS A 253 -0.17 9.29 -9.44
CA LYS A 253 -1.57 8.92 -9.68
C LYS A 253 -1.71 8.00 -10.89
N ARG A 254 -1.11 8.37 -12.03
CA ARG A 254 -1.20 7.59 -13.28
C ARG A 254 -0.49 6.26 -13.20
N VAL A 255 0.67 6.21 -12.55
CA VAL A 255 1.41 4.96 -12.33
C VAL A 255 0.56 4.02 -11.49
N ARG A 256 -0.02 4.51 -10.38
CA ARG A 256 -0.93 3.71 -9.54
C ARG A 256 -2.16 3.22 -10.29
N GLU A 257 -2.84 4.08 -11.05
CA GLU A 257 -4.01 3.71 -11.84
C GLU A 257 -3.68 2.64 -12.89
N LYS A 258 -2.59 2.80 -13.64
CA LYS A 258 -2.18 1.82 -14.67
C LYS A 258 -1.70 0.52 -14.06
N MET A 259 -0.97 0.58 -12.96
CA MET A 259 -0.48 -0.60 -12.27
C MET A 259 -1.63 -1.40 -11.68
N LEU A 260 -2.58 -0.73 -11.01
CA LEU A 260 -3.80 -1.38 -10.50
C LEU A 260 -4.64 -1.99 -11.63
N ALA A 261 -4.85 -1.24 -12.72
CA ALA A 261 -5.58 -1.73 -13.87
C ALA A 261 -4.88 -2.92 -14.56
N ALA A 262 -3.55 -3.00 -14.52
CA ALA A 262 -2.79 -4.13 -15.03
C ALA A 262 -2.91 -5.35 -14.09
N ILE A 263 -2.78 -5.14 -12.77
CA ILE A 263 -2.93 -6.20 -11.76
C ILE A 263 -4.32 -6.86 -11.87
N MET A 264 -5.38 -6.06 -11.96
CA MET A 264 -6.76 -6.55 -12.04
C MET A 264 -7.08 -7.33 -13.32
N LYS A 265 -6.23 -7.26 -14.35
CA LYS A 265 -6.41 -8.01 -15.60
C LYS A 265 -5.69 -9.36 -15.60
N ASN A 266 -4.90 -9.65 -14.58
CA ASN A 266 -4.20 -10.91 -14.48
C ASN A 266 -5.16 -12.06 -14.15
N GLU A 267 -4.76 -13.27 -14.54
CA GLU A 267 -5.48 -14.51 -14.25
C GLU A 267 -5.39 -14.91 -12.77
N MET A 268 -6.34 -15.72 -12.28
CA MET A 268 -6.38 -16.16 -10.88
C MET A 268 -5.10 -16.91 -10.48
N ALA A 269 -4.54 -17.71 -11.38
CA ALA A 269 -3.29 -18.46 -11.16
C ALA A 269 -2.08 -17.56 -10.88
N TRP A 270 -2.11 -16.28 -11.32
CA TRP A 270 -1.05 -15.32 -11.00
C TRP A 270 -1.11 -14.89 -9.53
N PHE A 271 -2.31 -14.78 -8.96
CA PHE A 271 -2.53 -14.44 -7.54
C PHE A 271 -2.27 -15.61 -6.60
N ASP A 272 -2.27 -16.85 -7.11
CA ASP A 272 -1.96 -18.05 -6.34
C ASP A 272 -0.45 -18.21 -6.05
N GLN A 273 0.41 -17.41 -6.70
CA GLN A 273 1.84 -17.41 -6.45
C GLN A 273 2.18 -16.68 -5.13
N GLU A 274 3.02 -17.26 -4.28
CA GLU A 274 3.52 -16.66 -3.02
C GLU A 274 4.23 -15.29 -3.24
N GLU A 275 4.67 -15.02 -4.47
CA GLU A 275 5.23 -13.71 -4.84
C GLU A 275 4.21 -12.58 -4.94
N ASN A 276 2.96 -12.94 -5.22
CA ASN A 276 1.86 -12.06 -5.56
C ASN A 276 0.76 -12.11 -4.49
N GLU A 277 1.15 -12.36 -3.24
CA GLU A 277 0.27 -12.17 -2.10
C GLU A 277 -0.32 -10.75 -2.10
N SER A 278 -1.58 -10.65 -1.66
CA SER A 278 -2.32 -9.38 -1.62
C SER A 278 -1.59 -8.28 -0.84
N SER A 279 -0.90 -8.66 0.24
CA SER A 279 -0.06 -7.78 1.06
C SER A 279 1.13 -7.20 0.29
N ARG A 280 1.82 -8.04 -0.48
CA ARG A 280 3.01 -7.67 -1.26
C ARG A 280 2.64 -6.80 -2.45
N ILE A 281 1.53 -7.10 -3.13
CA ILE A 281 1.03 -6.27 -4.23
C ILE A 281 0.65 -4.87 -3.74
N ALA A 282 -0.05 -4.78 -2.61
CA ALA A 282 -0.41 -3.50 -2.00
C ALA A 282 0.85 -2.69 -1.63
N ALA A 283 1.87 -3.35 -1.06
CA ALA A 283 3.14 -2.71 -0.74
C ALA A 283 3.86 -2.20 -2.01
N ARG A 284 3.95 -3.01 -3.08
CA ARG A 284 4.53 -2.60 -4.37
C ARG A 284 3.79 -1.38 -4.95
N LEU A 285 2.46 -1.38 -4.93
CA LEU A 285 1.65 -0.27 -5.46
C LEU A 285 1.88 1.04 -4.68
N ALA A 286 2.16 0.96 -3.39
CA ALA A 286 2.45 2.12 -2.56
C ALA A 286 3.91 2.59 -2.70
N LEU A 287 4.87 1.69 -2.47
CA LEU A 287 6.30 1.98 -2.39
C LEU A 287 6.92 2.29 -3.75
N ASP A 288 6.68 1.47 -4.77
CA ASP A 288 7.30 1.69 -6.09
C ASP A 288 6.76 2.97 -6.73
N ALA A 289 5.49 3.28 -6.52
CA ALA A 289 4.90 4.55 -6.97
C ALA A 289 5.51 5.75 -6.24
N ASN A 290 5.74 5.66 -4.93
CA ASN A 290 6.40 6.73 -4.17
C ASN A 290 7.88 6.90 -4.57
N ASN A 291 8.59 5.80 -4.83
CA ASN A 291 9.96 5.84 -5.32
C ASN A 291 10.06 6.52 -6.70
N VAL A 292 9.11 6.25 -7.59
CA VAL A 292 9.00 6.94 -8.89
C VAL A 292 8.70 8.42 -8.69
N ARG A 293 7.82 8.78 -7.75
CA ARG A 293 7.53 10.18 -7.38
C ARG A 293 8.80 10.90 -6.98
N SER A 294 9.54 10.38 -6.00
CA SER A 294 10.74 11.06 -5.49
C SER A 294 11.84 11.12 -6.53
N ALA A 295 11.98 10.08 -7.37
CA ALA A 295 12.96 10.07 -8.44
C ALA A 295 12.72 11.16 -9.50
N ILE A 296 11.46 11.50 -9.80
CA ILE A 296 11.14 12.45 -10.87
C ILE A 296 10.81 13.85 -10.32
N GLY A 297 10.01 13.94 -9.26
CA GLY A 297 9.65 15.22 -8.61
C GLY A 297 10.84 15.85 -7.89
N ASP A 298 11.52 15.10 -7.01
CA ASP A 298 12.56 15.70 -6.17
C ASP A 298 13.92 15.71 -6.88
N ARG A 299 14.38 14.55 -7.36
CA ARG A 299 15.78 14.40 -7.80
C ARG A 299 16.10 15.17 -9.08
N ILE A 300 15.16 15.22 -10.04
CA ILE A 300 15.40 15.92 -11.31
C ILE A 300 15.58 17.43 -11.06
N SER A 301 14.79 18.01 -10.16
CA SER A 301 14.89 19.43 -9.81
C SER A 301 16.28 19.77 -9.24
N VAL A 302 16.80 18.93 -8.33
CA VAL A 302 18.12 19.10 -7.72
C VAL A 302 19.23 18.89 -8.74
N ILE A 303 19.12 17.88 -9.62
CA ILE A 303 20.09 17.64 -10.68
C ILE A 303 20.15 18.85 -11.63
N MET A 304 18.98 19.37 -12.03
CA MET A 304 18.89 20.51 -12.93
C MET A 304 19.48 21.77 -12.29
N GLN A 305 19.15 22.04 -11.02
CA GLN A 305 19.71 23.15 -10.25
C GLN A 305 21.23 23.06 -10.10
N ASN A 306 21.76 21.90 -9.73
CA ASN A 306 23.21 21.68 -9.60
C ASN A 306 23.94 21.78 -10.94
N SER A 307 23.31 21.32 -12.02
CA SER A 307 23.89 21.46 -13.36
C SER A 307 23.98 22.93 -13.78
N ALA A 308 22.94 23.73 -13.50
CA ALA A 308 22.95 25.17 -13.77
C ALA A 308 23.98 25.90 -12.91
N LEU A 309 24.06 25.59 -11.62
CA LEU A 309 25.06 26.12 -10.71
C LEU A 309 26.48 25.82 -11.21
N MET A 310 26.75 24.58 -11.60
CA MET A 310 28.07 24.18 -12.11
C MET A 310 28.41 24.91 -13.41
N LEU A 311 27.47 25.05 -14.34
CA LEU A 311 27.69 25.81 -15.58
C LEU A 311 27.99 27.29 -15.33
N VAL A 312 27.19 27.95 -14.49
CA VAL A 312 27.38 29.38 -14.16
C VAL A 312 28.68 29.60 -13.40
N ALA A 313 29.00 28.74 -12.42
CA ALA A 313 30.25 28.83 -11.67
C ALA A 313 31.49 28.61 -12.56
N CYS A 314 31.47 27.59 -13.43
CA CYS A 314 32.56 27.33 -14.36
C CYS A 314 32.75 28.49 -15.34
N THR A 315 31.68 28.96 -15.97
CA THR A 315 31.74 30.09 -16.92
C THR A 315 32.26 31.36 -16.25
N ALA A 316 31.75 31.73 -15.07
CA ALA A 316 32.24 32.87 -14.31
C ALA A 316 33.74 32.72 -13.93
N GLY A 317 34.15 31.53 -13.50
CA GLY A 317 35.55 31.24 -13.16
C GLY A 317 36.51 31.42 -14.34
N PHE A 318 36.14 30.91 -15.52
CA PHE A 318 36.95 31.06 -16.73
C PHE A 318 37.02 32.51 -17.23
N VAL A 319 35.93 33.27 -17.11
CA VAL A 319 35.88 34.69 -17.50
C VAL A 319 36.76 35.56 -16.60
N LEU A 320 36.74 35.33 -15.28
CA LEU A 320 37.52 36.13 -14.34
C LEU A 320 39.02 35.85 -14.43
N GLN A 321 39.43 34.59 -14.29
CA GLN A 321 40.84 34.17 -14.30
C GLN A 321 40.99 32.73 -14.80
N TRP A 322 41.16 32.55 -16.11
CA TRP A 322 41.25 31.22 -16.74
C TRP A 322 42.38 30.32 -16.18
N ARG A 323 43.50 30.91 -15.73
CA ARG A 323 44.64 30.16 -15.17
C ARG A 323 44.31 29.50 -13.83
N LEU A 324 43.62 30.22 -12.94
CA LEU A 324 43.19 29.69 -11.64
C LEU A 324 42.03 28.69 -11.81
N ALA A 325 41.12 28.96 -12.76
CA ALA A 325 40.02 28.06 -13.10
C ALA A 325 40.51 26.68 -13.56
N LEU A 326 41.55 26.62 -14.41
CA LEU A 326 42.13 25.34 -14.85
C LEU A 326 42.66 24.50 -13.68
N VAL A 327 43.31 25.14 -12.70
CA VAL A 327 43.80 24.45 -11.50
C VAL A 327 42.65 23.89 -10.67
N LEU A 328 41.59 24.67 -10.46
CA LEU A 328 40.40 24.22 -9.73
C LEU A 328 39.69 23.05 -10.42
N VAL A 329 39.56 23.09 -11.74
CA VAL A 329 38.97 22.00 -12.53
C VAL A 329 39.83 20.74 -12.45
N ALA A 330 41.16 20.85 -12.42
CA ALA A 330 42.06 19.72 -12.26
C ALA A 330 41.97 19.06 -10.86
N VAL A 331 41.69 19.85 -9.81
CA VAL A 331 41.52 19.34 -8.43
C VAL A 331 40.14 18.74 -8.19
N PHE A 332 39.12 19.18 -8.93
CA PHE A 332 37.73 18.75 -8.74
C PHE A 332 37.52 17.22 -8.75
N PRO A 333 38.09 16.42 -9.70
CA PRO A 333 37.96 14.97 -9.69
C PRO A 333 38.54 14.30 -8.44
N VAL A 334 39.61 14.87 -7.87
CA VAL A 334 40.25 14.33 -6.65
C VAL A 334 39.32 14.50 -5.45
N VAL A 335 38.64 15.66 -5.35
CA VAL A 335 37.64 15.91 -4.30
C VAL A 335 36.45 14.95 -4.46
N VAL A 336 35.97 14.75 -5.69
CA VAL A 336 34.89 13.79 -5.97
C VAL A 336 35.31 12.36 -5.64
N ALA A 337 36.52 11.95 -5.97
CA ALA A 337 37.02 10.63 -5.62
C ALA A 337 37.09 10.44 -4.10
N ALA A 338 37.55 11.47 -3.36
CA ALA A 338 37.61 11.43 -1.90
C ALA A 338 36.21 11.30 -1.26
N THR A 339 35.20 12.04 -1.75
CA THR A 339 33.83 11.94 -1.22
C THR A 339 33.19 10.59 -1.55
N VAL A 340 33.42 10.06 -2.76
CA VAL A 340 32.95 8.72 -3.14
C VAL A 340 33.60 7.65 -2.26
N LEU A 341 34.91 7.74 -2.01
CA LEU A 341 35.60 6.82 -1.10
C LEU A 341 35.04 6.91 0.32
N GLN A 342 34.74 8.10 0.83
CA GLN A 342 34.12 8.28 2.15
C GLN A 342 32.73 7.62 2.25
N VAL A 343 31.92 7.71 1.19
CA VAL A 343 30.59 7.07 1.16
C VAL A 343 30.72 5.55 1.00
N CYS A 344 31.69 5.07 0.24
CA CYS A 344 31.90 3.64 -0.01
C CYS A 344 32.52 2.93 1.21
N PHE A 345 33.36 3.63 1.97
CA PHE A 345 33.94 3.18 3.23
C PHE A 345 33.41 4.06 4.38
N PRO A 346 32.13 3.88 4.79
CA PRO A 346 31.66 4.52 6.00
C PRO A 346 32.55 3.99 7.12
N THR A 347 33.37 4.86 7.71
CA THR A 347 34.18 4.51 8.87
C THR A 347 33.23 3.95 9.92
N THR A 348 33.26 2.63 10.11
CA THR A 348 32.69 1.94 11.26
C THR A 348 33.43 2.46 12.48
N LYS A 349 32.98 3.61 13.00
CA LYS A 349 33.41 4.09 14.30
C LYS A 349 32.70 3.22 15.34
N SER A 350 33.56 2.48 16.04
CA SER A 350 33.28 1.69 17.24
C SER A 350 32.66 2.52 18.37
#